data_AF-A0A433BD08-F1
#
_entry.id   AF-A0A433BD08-F1
#
_cell.length_a   1.000
_cell.length_b   1.000
_cell.length_c   1.000
_cell.angle_alpha   90.00
_cell.angle_beta   90.00
_cell.angle_gamma   90.00
#
_symmetry.space_group_name_H-M   'P 1'
#
loop_
_entity.id
_entity.type
_entity.pdbx_description
1 polymer ?
#
loop_
_entity_poly.entity_id
_entity_poly.type
_entity_poly.pdbx_seq_one_letter_code
_entity_poly.pdbx_strand_id
1 'polypeptide(L)'
;MSDSQSTPKTTVSETAVQRRSLLKGTAGILAAGVFPAVHAQEKPVLRYLGTAVNQDKAIAEKFKADTGITLQYVAVTTDDVTKRAVTAPNSFDLIDTEYFSLKKIVPTGNLKGISTKRVKNADKI
;
A
#
# COMPACT_ATOMS: atom_id res chain seq x y z
N MET A 1 -10.95 4.22 66.43
CA MET A 1 -10.70 4.34 64.98
C MET A 1 -10.40 5.81 64.70
N SER A 2 -9.15 6.13 64.37
CA SER A 2 -8.77 7.36 63.66
C SER A 2 -7.39 7.13 63.07
N ASP A 3 -7.39 6.67 61.82
CA ASP A 3 -6.22 6.58 60.98
C ASP A 3 -5.78 7.99 60.55
N SER A 4 -4.53 8.36 60.83
CA SER A 4 -3.89 9.51 60.18
C SER A 4 -3.22 9.02 58.91
N GLN A 5 -3.82 9.31 57.75
CA GLN A 5 -3.25 9.03 56.44
C GLN A 5 -2.13 10.01 56.10
N SER A 6 -0.99 9.43 55.71
CA SER A 6 0.18 10.10 55.12
C SER A 6 -0.15 10.71 53.77
N THR A 7 0.26 11.96 53.54
CA THR A 7 0.12 12.66 52.25
C THR A 7 1.27 12.29 51.29
N PRO A 8 1.01 11.94 50.02
CA PRO A 8 2.07 11.65 49.07
C PRO A 8 2.66 12.95 48.49
N LYS A 9 4.00 13.08 48.53
CA LYS A 9 4.73 14.12 47.79
C LYS A 9 4.49 13.94 46.28
N THR A 10 3.92 14.95 45.64
CA THR A 10 3.72 15.00 44.19
C THR A 10 5.08 15.07 43.47
N THR A 11 5.46 13.99 42.81
CA THR A 11 6.61 13.91 41.89
C THR A 11 6.28 14.63 40.59
N VAL A 12 6.26 15.97 40.60
CA VAL A 12 6.26 16.75 39.35
C VAL A 12 7.72 16.93 38.92
N SER A 13 7.99 16.73 37.63
CA SER A 13 9.09 17.40 36.91
C SER A 13 10.40 16.65 36.61
N GLU A 14 10.36 15.38 36.19
CA GLU A 14 11.46 14.81 35.37
C GLU A 14 11.04 14.62 33.91
N THR A 15 9.88 14.01 33.68
CA THR A 15 9.38 13.70 32.34
C THR A 15 9.05 14.95 31.52
N ALA A 16 8.59 16.03 32.16
CA ALA A 16 8.27 17.30 31.50
C ALA A 16 9.54 18.05 31.03
N VAL A 17 10.61 17.98 31.81
CA VAL A 17 11.93 18.57 31.47
C VAL A 17 12.57 17.80 30.33
N GLN A 18 12.47 16.46 30.36
CA GLN A 18 12.96 15.59 29.28
C GLN A 18 12.26 15.85 27.94
N ARG A 19 10.92 15.98 27.92
CA ARG A 19 10.18 16.32 26.69
C ARG A 19 10.60 17.66 26.11
N ARG A 20 10.82 18.67 26.96
CA ARG A 20 11.27 20.00 26.52
C ARG A 20 12.68 19.97 25.97
N SER A 21 13.57 19.17 26.54
CA SER A 21 14.94 18.98 26.04
C SER A 21 14.94 18.30 24.66
N LEU A 22 14.12 17.26 24.48
CA LEU A 22 13.94 16.58 23.19
C LEU A 22 13.34 17.51 22.12
N LEU A 23 12.35 18.35 22.48
CA LEU A 23 11.74 19.29 21.55
C LEU A 23 12.70 20.42 21.13
N LYS A 24 13.58 20.86 22.04
CA LYS A 24 14.66 21.81 21.72
C LYS A 24 15.75 21.18 20.86
N GLY A 25 16.12 19.92 21.12
CA GLY A 25 17.10 19.18 20.33
C GLY A 25 16.62 18.94 18.89
N THR A 26 15.36 18.56 18.72
CA THR A 26 14.74 18.39 17.40
C THR A 26 14.61 19.71 16.63
N ALA A 27 14.25 20.81 17.29
CA ALA A 27 14.27 22.14 16.67
C ALA A 27 15.69 22.57 16.22
N GLY A 28 16.73 22.23 16.98
CA GLY A 28 18.12 22.48 16.60
C GLY A 28 18.57 21.68 15.37
N ILE A 29 18.14 20.42 15.25
CA ILE A 29 18.42 19.58 14.08
C ILE A 29 17.73 20.12 12.81
N LEU A 30 16.48 20.59 12.95
CA LEU A 30 15.74 21.24 11.85
C LEU A 30 16.39 22.57 11.42
N ALA A 31 16.83 23.39 12.38
CA ALA A 31 17.50 24.67 12.08
C ALA A 31 18.89 24.49 11.46
N ALA A 32 19.59 23.40 11.79
CA ALA A 32 20.89 23.05 11.21
C ALA A 32 20.79 22.45 9.79
N GLY A 33 19.57 22.29 9.23
CA GLY A 33 19.36 21.69 7.91
C GLY A 33 19.69 20.20 7.84
N VAL A 34 19.91 19.54 8.98
CA VAL A 34 20.19 18.10 9.06
C VAL A 34 18.86 17.37 9.08
N PHE A 35 18.20 17.30 7.93
CA PHE A 35 17.04 16.44 7.77
C PHE A 35 17.54 14.99 7.81
N PRO A 36 16.98 14.10 8.66
CA PRO A 36 17.15 12.68 8.42
C PRO A 36 16.70 12.44 6.98
N ALA A 37 17.57 11.83 6.17
CA ALA A 37 17.23 11.49 4.80
C ALA A 37 15.94 10.69 4.83
N VAL A 38 14.84 11.34 4.42
CA VAL A 38 13.58 10.67 4.17
C VAL A 38 13.90 9.76 3.00
N HIS A 39 14.24 8.51 3.30
CA HIS A 39 14.33 7.45 2.31
C HIS A 39 12.92 7.32 1.76
N ALA A 40 12.60 8.11 0.73
CA ALA A 40 11.34 8.06 0.05
C ALA A 40 11.20 6.62 -0.46
N GLN A 41 10.32 5.87 0.17
CA GLN A 41 10.04 4.49 -0.18
C GLN A 41 9.77 4.43 -1.70
N GLU A 42 10.43 3.52 -2.40
CA GLU A 42 10.27 3.41 -3.85
C GLU A 42 8.78 3.35 -4.20
N LYS A 43 8.38 4.12 -5.21
CA LYS A 43 6.97 4.24 -5.58
C LYS A 43 6.44 2.85 -5.95
N PRO A 44 5.30 2.44 -5.40
CA PRO A 44 4.74 1.12 -5.68
C PRO A 44 4.41 0.97 -7.18
N VAL A 45 4.59 -0.27 -7.67
CA VAL A 45 4.24 -0.67 -9.03
C VAL A 45 3.04 -1.61 -8.96
N LEU A 46 2.01 -1.34 -9.77
CA LEU A 46 0.88 -2.23 -9.98
C LEU A 46 1.13 -3.06 -11.24
N ARG A 47 1.27 -4.37 -11.11
CA ARG A 47 1.53 -5.29 -12.23
C ARG A 47 0.21 -5.84 -12.76
N TYR A 48 -0.16 -5.42 -13.95
CA TYR A 48 -1.37 -5.84 -14.66
C TYR A 48 -1.01 -6.93 -15.67
N LEU A 49 -1.50 -8.15 -15.46
CA LEU A 49 -1.35 -9.29 -16.39
C LEU A 49 -2.56 -9.40 -17.33
N GLY A 50 -2.34 -9.49 -18.64
CA GLY A 50 -3.43 -9.66 -19.62
C GLY A 50 -2.95 -9.79 -21.07
N THR A 51 -3.88 -9.69 -22.01
CA THR A 51 -3.66 -9.92 -23.46
C THR A 51 -3.52 -8.63 -24.29
N ALA A 52 -3.16 -7.52 -23.65
CA ALA A 52 -2.95 -6.19 -24.27
C ALA A 52 -4.18 -5.46 -24.84
N VAL A 53 -5.37 -6.06 -24.83
CA VAL A 53 -6.60 -5.43 -25.37
C VAL A 53 -7.05 -4.19 -24.58
N ASN A 54 -6.75 -4.14 -23.28
CA ASN A 54 -7.22 -3.11 -22.34
C ASN A 54 -6.07 -2.24 -21.77
N GLN A 55 -4.92 -2.17 -22.46
CA GLN A 55 -3.66 -1.61 -21.93
C GLN A 55 -3.27 -0.27 -22.59
N ASP A 56 -4.18 0.71 -22.50
CA ASP A 56 -3.98 2.04 -23.09
C ASP A 56 -2.93 2.87 -22.33
N LYS A 57 -1.98 3.45 -23.07
CA LYS A 57 -0.89 4.26 -22.50
C LYS A 57 -1.38 5.53 -21.80
N ALA A 58 -2.37 6.23 -22.36
CA ALA A 58 -2.92 7.44 -21.77
C ALA A 58 -3.62 7.14 -20.43
N ILE A 59 -4.25 5.96 -20.30
CA ILE A 59 -4.80 5.51 -19.02
C ILE A 59 -3.68 5.31 -18.00
N ALA A 60 -2.57 4.66 -18.36
CA ALA A 60 -1.43 4.46 -17.45
C ALA A 60 -0.78 5.77 -17.00
N GLU A 61 -0.62 6.73 -17.92
CA GLU A 61 -0.07 8.05 -17.61
C GLU A 61 -0.98 8.82 -16.66
N LYS A 62 -2.29 8.84 -16.94
CA LYS A 62 -3.27 9.47 -16.05
C LYS A 62 -3.34 8.78 -14.69
N PHE A 63 -3.35 7.44 -14.64
CA PHE A 63 -3.33 6.69 -13.39
C PHE A 63 -2.12 7.04 -12.52
N LYS A 64 -0.94 7.17 -13.14
CA LYS A 64 0.28 7.57 -12.44
C LYS A 64 0.22 9.02 -11.96
N ALA A 65 -0.34 9.93 -12.76
CA ALA A 65 -0.52 11.33 -12.35
C ALA A 65 -1.49 11.44 -11.16
N ASP A 66 -2.59 10.69 -11.18
CA ASP A 66 -3.65 10.76 -10.17
C ASP A 66 -3.26 10.06 -8.85
N THR A 67 -2.47 8.98 -8.91
CA THR A 67 -2.19 8.11 -7.74
C THR A 67 -0.74 8.07 -7.30
N GLY A 68 0.20 8.48 -8.18
CA GLY A 68 1.63 8.29 -7.98
C GLY A 68 2.13 6.85 -8.18
N ILE A 69 1.24 5.88 -8.46
CA ILE A 69 1.56 4.46 -8.66
C ILE A 69 1.94 4.23 -10.11
N THR A 70 3.01 3.47 -10.35
CA THR A 70 3.38 3.10 -11.73
C THR A 70 2.58 1.87 -12.15
N LEU A 71 1.86 1.96 -13.28
CA LEU A 71 1.17 0.82 -13.87
C LEU A 71 2.11 0.08 -14.83
N GLN A 72 2.42 -1.18 -14.53
CA GLN A 72 3.20 -2.05 -15.41
C GLN A 72 2.26 -3.02 -16.12
N TYR A 73 2.10 -2.82 -17.42
CA TYR A 73 1.40 -3.76 -18.27
C TYR A 73 2.29 -4.96 -18.61
N VAL A 74 1.77 -6.14 -18.36
CA VAL A 74 2.37 -7.44 -18.70
C VAL A 74 1.47 -8.07 -19.76
N ALA A 75 1.76 -7.76 -21.01
CA ALA A 75 1.08 -8.31 -22.18
C ALA A 75 1.63 -9.69 -22.53
N VAL A 76 0.78 -10.72 -22.51
CA VAL A 76 1.13 -12.10 -22.89
C VAL A 76 -0.04 -12.77 -23.61
N THR A 77 0.15 -13.99 -24.10
CA THR A 77 -0.94 -14.77 -24.71
C THR A 77 -1.94 -15.27 -23.68
N THR A 78 -3.16 -15.65 -24.10
CA THR A 78 -4.20 -16.21 -23.22
C THR A 78 -3.72 -17.44 -22.44
N ASP A 79 -2.95 -18.31 -23.08
CA ASP A 79 -2.38 -19.51 -22.44
C ASP A 79 -1.34 -19.12 -21.39
N ASP A 80 -0.51 -18.12 -21.68
CA ASP A 80 0.48 -17.61 -20.73
C ASP A 80 -0.15 -16.93 -19.52
N VAL A 81 -1.24 -16.17 -19.70
CA VAL A 81 -2.01 -15.60 -18.57
C VAL A 81 -2.45 -16.74 -17.64
N THR A 82 -3.06 -17.78 -18.20
CA THR A 82 -3.56 -18.93 -17.45
C THR A 82 -2.43 -19.66 -16.73
N LYS A 83 -1.34 -19.95 -17.43
CA LYS A 83 -0.16 -20.60 -16.86
C LYS A 83 0.42 -19.80 -15.70
N ARG A 84 0.62 -18.50 -15.89
CA ARG A 84 1.20 -17.61 -14.88
C ARG A 84 0.29 -17.44 -13.66
N ALA A 85 -1.02 -17.37 -13.85
CA ALA A 85 -2.00 -17.34 -12.76
C ALA A 85 -1.95 -18.59 -11.88
N VAL A 86 -1.68 -19.75 -12.47
CA VAL A 86 -1.58 -21.03 -11.76
C VAL A 86 -0.20 -21.22 -11.11
N THR A 87 0.89 -20.96 -11.84
CA THR A 87 2.25 -21.35 -11.41
C THR A 87 3.03 -20.24 -10.72
N ALA A 88 2.63 -18.97 -10.91
CA ALA A 88 3.36 -17.81 -10.39
C ALA A 88 2.39 -16.75 -9.83
N PRO A 89 1.58 -17.06 -8.81
CA PRO A 89 0.52 -16.17 -8.31
C PRO A 89 1.03 -14.83 -7.75
N ASN A 90 2.29 -14.77 -7.29
CA ASN A 90 2.90 -13.55 -6.76
C ASN A 90 3.51 -12.64 -7.85
N SER A 91 3.37 -13.01 -9.13
CA SER A 91 4.01 -12.31 -10.25
C SER A 91 3.16 -11.22 -10.90
N PHE A 92 1.92 -11.02 -10.41
CA PHE A 92 0.98 -9.99 -10.84
C PHE A 92 0.14 -9.55 -9.64
N ASP A 93 -0.51 -8.39 -9.76
CA ASP A 93 -1.38 -7.83 -8.73
C ASP A 93 -2.83 -7.71 -9.22
N LEU A 94 -3.00 -7.49 -10.53
CA LEU A 94 -4.29 -7.51 -11.23
C LEU A 94 -4.17 -8.41 -12.46
N ILE A 95 -5.24 -9.14 -12.76
CA ILE A 95 -5.32 -10.07 -13.89
C ILE A 95 -6.56 -9.80 -14.73
N ASP A 96 -6.36 -9.71 -16.03
CA ASP A 96 -7.39 -9.76 -17.06
C ASP A 96 -7.28 -11.13 -17.75
N THR A 97 -8.31 -11.97 -17.57
CA THR A 97 -8.30 -13.34 -18.05
C THR A 97 -9.66 -13.71 -18.63
N GLU A 98 -9.63 -14.56 -19.64
CA GLU A 98 -10.83 -15.02 -20.32
C GLU A 98 -11.72 -15.85 -19.39
N TYR A 99 -13.03 -15.68 -19.53
CA TYR A 99 -14.04 -16.39 -18.73
C TYR A 99 -13.84 -17.92 -18.75
N PHE A 100 -13.52 -18.48 -19.92
CA PHE A 100 -13.33 -19.93 -20.06
C PHE A 100 -12.07 -20.46 -19.37
N SER A 101 -11.08 -19.61 -19.08
CA SER A 101 -9.85 -19.97 -18.37
C SER A 101 -10.06 -20.02 -16.85
N LEU A 102 -11.08 -19.33 -16.33
CA LEU A 102 -11.37 -19.30 -14.89
C LEU A 102 -11.58 -20.68 -14.29
N LYS A 103 -12.18 -21.63 -15.03
CA LYS A 103 -12.35 -23.03 -14.56
C LYS A 103 -11.03 -23.74 -14.23
N LYS A 104 -9.90 -23.27 -14.80
CA LYS A 104 -8.56 -23.79 -14.53
C LYS A 104 -7.86 -23.02 -13.40
N ILE A 105 -8.20 -21.74 -13.20
CA ILE A 105 -7.49 -20.85 -12.27
C ILE A 105 -8.19 -20.79 -10.91
N VAL A 106 -9.52 -20.62 -10.86
CA VAL A 106 -10.26 -20.46 -9.60
C VAL A 106 -10.04 -21.61 -8.62
N PRO A 107 -10.03 -22.89 -9.04
CA PRO A 107 -9.79 -24.01 -8.12
C PRO A 107 -8.41 -23.99 -7.43
N THR A 108 -7.44 -23.24 -7.94
CA THR A 108 -6.10 -23.16 -7.32
C THR A 108 -6.09 -22.27 -6.08
N GLY A 109 -7.11 -21.43 -5.88
CA GLY A 109 -7.16 -20.48 -4.76
C GLY A 109 -6.22 -19.27 -4.92
N ASN A 110 -5.55 -19.12 -6.07
CA ASN A 110 -4.60 -18.03 -6.32
C ASN A 110 -5.28 -16.68 -6.59
N LEU A 111 -6.56 -16.66 -6.93
CA LEU A 111 -7.30 -15.44 -7.20
C LEU A 111 -8.10 -14.98 -5.98
N LYS A 112 -8.05 -13.67 -5.72
CA LYS A 112 -8.91 -13.01 -4.74
C LYS A 112 -9.93 -12.16 -5.47
N GLY A 113 -11.20 -12.32 -5.11
CA GLY A 113 -12.28 -11.49 -5.64
C GLY A 113 -12.11 -10.01 -5.26
N ILE A 114 -12.56 -9.12 -6.14
CA ILE A 114 -12.59 -7.68 -5.90
C ILE A 114 -13.89 -7.32 -5.18
N SER A 115 -13.80 -6.57 -4.09
CA SER A 115 -14.98 -6.06 -3.37
C SER A 115 -15.65 -4.94 -4.17
N THR A 116 -16.88 -5.17 -4.65
CA THR A 116 -17.65 -4.20 -5.45
C THR A 116 -17.90 -2.88 -4.72
N LYS A 117 -18.02 -2.90 -3.39
CA LYS A 117 -18.16 -1.69 -2.55
C LYS A 117 -16.96 -0.73 -2.65
N ARG A 118 -15.81 -1.22 -3.10
CA ARG A 118 -14.57 -0.42 -3.28
C ARG A 118 -14.38 0.08 -4.72
N VAL A 119 -15.30 -0.26 -5.63
CA VAL A 119 -15.25 0.11 -7.04
C VAL A 119 -16.38 1.09 -7.33
N LYS A 120 -16.02 2.37 -7.52
CA LYS A 120 -16.97 3.49 -7.64
C LYS A 120 -18.03 3.31 -8.74
N ASN A 121 -17.69 2.61 -9.83
CA ASN A 121 -18.55 2.43 -11.00
C ASN A 121 -18.99 0.96 -11.17
N ALA A 122 -18.98 0.14 -10.11
CA ALA A 122 -19.31 -1.30 -10.21
C ALA A 122 -20.75 -1.57 -10.70
N ASP A 123 -21.65 -0.64 -10.45
CA ASP A 123 -23.07 -0.66 -10.84
C ASP A 123 -23.32 -0.32 -12.31
N LYS A 124 -22.28 0.07 -13.05
CA LYS A 124 -22.36 0.56 -14.44
C LYS A 124 -21.72 -0.39 -15.46
N ILE A 125 -21.43 -1.62 -15.04
CA ILE A 125 -20.72 -2.65 -15.84
C ILE A 125 -21.67 -3.81 -16.10
#